data_AF-A0A382H7F3-F1
#
_entry.id   AF-A0A382H7F3-F1
#
_cell.length_a   1.000
_cell.length_b   1.000
_cell.length_c   1.000
_cell.angle_alpha   90.00
_cell.angle_beta   90.00
_cell.angle_gamma   90.00
#
_symmetry.space_group_name_H-M   'P 1'
#
loop_
_entity.id
_entity.type
_entity.pdbx_description
1 polymer ?
#
loop_
_entity_poly.entity_id
_entity_poly.type
_entity_poly.pdbx_seq_one_letter_code
_entity_poly.pdbx_strand_id
1 'polypeptide(L)'
;MIKHILIIVLSAFFVSITQIDQAYGKYASIVIDAKSGKTLHEINADTKNYPASLTKMMTLYLLFEALDKGKIKYESYFLVSKRASRRPASKLGLKAKEKISVRNCILALVVK
;
A
#
# COMPACT_ATOMS: atom_id res chain seq x y z
N MET A 1 12.04 25.94 42.43
CA MET A 1 12.76 26.00 41.14
C MET A 1 12.96 24.64 40.49
N ILE A 2 13.60 23.67 41.15
CA ILE A 2 13.94 22.35 40.55
C ILE A 2 12.72 21.56 40.05
N LYS A 3 11.59 21.55 40.78
CA LYS A 3 10.35 20.89 40.33
C LYS A 3 9.78 21.48 39.04
N HIS A 4 9.94 22.79 38.82
CA HIS A 4 9.40 23.46 37.62
C HIS A 4 10.29 23.17 36.41
N ILE A 5 11.61 23.12 36.61
CA ILE A 5 12.57 22.69 35.59
C ILE A 5 12.29 21.24 35.18
N LEU A 6 12.04 20.34 36.14
CA LEU A 6 11.72 18.94 35.84
C LEU A 6 10.42 18.78 35.05
N ILE A 7 9.37 19.55 35.38
CA ILE A 7 8.09 19.55 34.65
C ILE A 7 8.25 20.07 33.22
N ILE A 8 9.05 21.12 33.01
CA ILE A 8 9.32 21.70 31.68
C ILE A 8 10.13 20.73 30.81
N VAL A 9 11.10 20.02 31.38
CA VAL A 9 11.88 19.01 30.66
C VAL A 9 11.01 17.81 30.30
N LEU A 10 10.14 17.36 31.22
CA LEU A 10 9.24 16.23 30.98
C LEU A 10 8.16 16.57 29.92
N SER A 11 7.66 17.82 29.91
CA SER A 11 6.69 18.27 28.90
C SER A 11 7.32 18.45 27.52
N ALA A 12 8.56 18.96 27.44
CA ALA A 12 9.30 19.06 26.18
C ALA A 12 9.62 17.67 25.58
N PHE A 13 9.88 16.67 26.43
CA PHE A 13 10.09 15.28 25.99
C PHE A 13 8.80 14.66 25.42
N PHE A 14 7.65 15.00 26.00
CA PHE A 14 6.35 14.51 25.52
C PHE A 14 5.96 15.09 24.14
N VAL A 15 6.27 16.36 23.88
CA VAL A 15 5.97 17.04 22.60
C VAL A 15 6.76 16.44 21.43
N SER A 16 7.99 15.96 21.67
CA SER A 16 8.83 15.36 20.62
C SER A 16 8.31 13.99 20.15
N ILE A 17 7.52 13.30 20.96
CA ILE A 17 6.97 11.97 20.64
C ILE A 17 5.70 12.09 19.77
N THR A 18 5.09 13.27 19.69
CA THR A 18 3.78 13.48 19.04
C THR A 18 3.83 14.06 17.62
N GLN A 19 4.97 14.04 16.93
CA GLN A 19 4.99 14.38 15.49
C GLN A 19 4.35 13.24 14.68
N ILE A 20 3.02 13.29 14.58
CA ILE A 20 2.26 12.47 13.65
C ILE A 20 2.55 13.04 12.26
N ASP A 21 3.41 12.34 11.52
CA ASP A 21 3.75 12.67 10.15
C ASP A 21 2.53 12.42 9.24
N GLN A 22 1.70 13.45 9.10
CA GLN A 22 0.47 13.43 8.31
C GLN A 22 0.80 13.33 6.81
N ALA A 23 0.16 12.39 6.12
CA ALA A 23 0.27 12.32 4.67
C ALA A 23 -0.34 13.59 4.04
N TYR A 24 0.49 14.38 3.38
CA TYR A 24 0.09 15.61 2.69
C TYR A 24 -0.29 15.26 1.25
N GLY A 25 -1.54 15.48 0.85
CA GLY A 25 -2.05 15.34 -0.52
C GLY A 25 -1.49 16.37 -1.51
N LYS A 26 -0.20 16.72 -1.43
CA LYS A 26 0.45 17.66 -2.34
C LYS A 26 0.85 16.93 -3.62
N TYR A 27 0.83 17.66 -4.74
CA TYR A 27 1.36 17.16 -6.01
C TYR A 27 2.77 16.60 -5.81
N ALA A 28 2.98 15.38 -6.27
CA ALA A 28 4.26 14.69 -6.23
C ALA A 28 4.48 13.95 -7.55
N SER A 29 5.73 13.93 -8.01
CA SER A 29 6.14 13.27 -9.26
C SER A 29 7.55 12.73 -9.10
N ILE A 30 7.83 11.61 -9.76
CA ILE A 30 9.18 11.06 -9.88
C ILE A 30 9.31 10.37 -11.22
N VAL A 31 10.44 10.55 -11.89
CA VAL A 31 10.80 9.89 -13.15
C VAL A 31 12.18 9.28 -12.99
N ILE A 32 12.28 7.98 -13.24
CA ILE A 32 13.50 7.19 -13.06
C ILE A 32 13.80 6.47 -14.37
N ASP A 33 15.07 6.48 -14.79
CA ASP A 33 15.54 5.58 -15.84
C ASP A 33 15.52 4.13 -15.34
N ALA A 34 14.71 3.27 -15.97
CA ALA A 34 14.45 1.92 -15.48
C ALA A 34 15.68 0.99 -15.49
N LYS A 35 16.70 1.27 -16.30
CA LYS A 35 17.92 0.44 -16.40
C LYS A 35 18.96 0.82 -15.36
N SER A 36 19.23 2.12 -15.22
CA SER A 36 20.29 2.64 -14.35
C SER A 36 19.80 2.99 -12.95
N GLY A 37 18.49 3.17 -12.75
CA GLY A 37 17.91 3.69 -11.50
C GLY A 37 18.16 5.18 -11.31
N LYS A 38 18.71 5.88 -12.30
CA LYS A 38 18.98 7.33 -12.20
C LYS A 38 17.67 8.11 -12.17
N THR A 39 17.49 8.92 -11.14
CA THR A 39 16.40 9.93 -11.10
C THR A 39 16.65 10.99 -12.18
N LEU A 40 15.66 11.17 -13.05
CA LEU A 40 15.66 12.18 -14.11
C LEU A 40 14.87 13.43 -13.69
N HIS A 41 13.90 13.25 -12.79
CA HIS A 41 13.04 14.33 -12.27
C HIS A 41 12.38 13.87 -10.97
N GLU A 42 12.24 14.78 -10.00
CA GLU A 42 11.45 14.54 -8.79
C GLU A 42 10.87 15.84 -8.21
N ILE A 43 9.64 15.76 -7.69
CA ILE A 43 8.97 16.80 -6.92
C ILE A 43 8.28 16.10 -5.74
N ASN A 44 8.61 16.50 -4.50
CA ASN A 44 8.01 15.96 -3.28
C ASN A 44 8.02 14.41 -3.21
N ALA A 45 9.03 13.75 -3.80
CA ALA A 45 9.03 12.30 -3.99
C ALA A 45 8.97 11.50 -2.67
N ASP A 46 9.63 12.00 -1.62
CA ASP A 46 9.63 11.36 -0.30
C ASP A 46 8.51 11.84 0.64
N THR A 47 7.66 12.76 0.17
CA THR A 47 6.54 13.25 0.97
C THR A 47 5.48 12.16 1.11
N LYS A 48 5.09 11.83 2.35
CA LYS A 48 4.02 10.87 2.60
C LYS A 48 2.74 11.32 1.92
N ASN A 49 2.18 10.43 1.11
CA ASN A 49 1.01 10.68 0.30
C ASN A 49 0.01 9.52 0.39
N TYR A 50 -1.26 9.77 0.12
CA TYR A 50 -2.26 8.71 0.05
C TYR A 50 -2.19 8.02 -1.33
N PRO A 51 -1.76 6.75 -1.42
CA PRO A 51 -1.51 6.09 -2.70
C PRO A 51 -2.80 5.71 -3.47
N ALA A 52 -3.96 5.77 -2.81
CA ALA A 52 -5.23 5.27 -3.35
C ALA A 52 -5.07 3.86 -3.97
N SER A 53 -5.48 3.66 -5.22
CA SER A 53 -5.39 2.38 -5.91
C SER A 53 -3.95 1.92 -6.21
N LEU A 54 -2.92 2.76 -6.07
CA LEU A 54 -1.52 2.33 -6.23
C LEU A 54 -1.12 1.27 -5.20
N THR A 55 -1.84 1.15 -4.08
CA THR A 55 -1.70 0.04 -3.12
C THR A 55 -1.80 -1.34 -3.75
N LYS A 56 -2.51 -1.48 -4.88
CA LYS A 56 -2.60 -2.73 -5.64
C LYS A 56 -1.25 -3.18 -6.18
N MET A 57 -0.31 -2.26 -6.45
CA MET A 57 1.04 -2.62 -6.93
C MET A 57 1.78 -3.47 -5.91
N MET A 58 1.74 -3.11 -4.62
CA MET A 58 2.36 -3.93 -3.57
C MET A 58 1.62 -5.27 -3.38
N THR A 59 0.30 -5.27 -3.54
CA THR A 59 -0.48 -6.51 -3.49
C THR A 59 -0.07 -7.48 -4.59
N LEU A 60 0.11 -6.98 -5.82
CA LEU A 60 0.58 -7.75 -6.96
C LEU A 60 2.04 -8.19 -6.78
N TYR A 61 2.91 -7.32 -6.27
CA TYR A 61 4.31 -7.64 -5.97
C TYR A 61 4.42 -8.87 -5.05
N LEU A 62 3.69 -8.87 -3.93
CA LEU A 62 3.66 -10.01 -3.00
C LEU A 62 3.06 -11.27 -3.62
N LEU A 63 2.06 -11.12 -4.49
CA LEU A 63 1.46 -12.25 -5.21
C LEU A 63 2.45 -12.88 -6.20
N PHE A 64 3.17 -12.04 -6.96
CA PHE A 64 4.21 -12.50 -7.89
C PHE A 64 5.38 -13.13 -7.15
N GLU A 65 5.78 -12.60 -5.99
CA GLU A 65 6.78 -13.23 -5.14
C GLU A 65 6.33 -14.64 -4.69
N ALA A 66 5.06 -14.82 -4.34
CA ALA A 66 4.52 -16.14 -3.98
C ALA A 66 4.46 -17.11 -5.18
N LEU A 67 4.18 -16.61 -6.39
CA LEU A 67 4.23 -17.38 -7.63
C LEU A 67 5.65 -17.81 -7.97
N ASP A 68 6.61 -16.90 -7.87
CA ASP A 68 8.03 -17.13 -8.13
C ASP A 68 8.63 -18.17 -7.16
N LYS A 69 8.27 -18.07 -5.88
CA LYS A 69 8.62 -19.07 -4.84
C LYS A 69 7.84 -20.38 -4.97
N GLY A 70 6.99 -20.54 -5.98
CA GLY A 70 6.21 -21.76 -6.23
C GLY A 70 5.14 -22.06 -5.17
N LYS A 71 4.79 -21.12 -4.29
CA LYS A 71 3.79 -21.31 -3.23
C LYS A 71 2.37 -21.42 -3.78
N ILE A 72 2.12 -20.80 -4.93
CA ILE A 72 0.87 -20.86 -5.69
C ILE A 72 1.19 -20.94 -7.20
N LYS A 73 0.23 -21.35 -8.02
CA LYS A 73 0.34 -21.33 -9.49
C LYS A 73 -0.72 -20.42 -10.10
N TYR A 74 -0.52 -19.97 -11.34
CA TYR A 74 -1.50 -19.12 -12.03
C TYR A 74 -2.87 -19.80 -12.20
N GLU A 75 -2.86 -21.13 -12.32
CA GLU A 75 -4.03 -22.00 -12.49
C GLU A 75 -4.66 -22.39 -11.14
N SER A 76 -4.03 -22.04 -10.01
CA SER A 76 -4.63 -22.20 -8.70
C SER A 76 -5.87 -21.32 -8.57
N TYR A 77 -6.79 -21.72 -7.69
CA TYR A 77 -8.04 -20.99 -7.44
C TYR A 77 -8.08 -20.46 -6.01
N PHE A 78 -8.55 -19.23 -5.86
CA PHE A 78 -8.96 -18.70 -4.58
C PHE A 78 -10.46 -18.90 -4.38
N LEU A 79 -10.85 -19.22 -3.15
CA LEU A 79 -12.23 -19.20 -2.72
C LEU A 79 -12.63 -17.76 -2.36
N VAL A 80 -13.69 -17.25 -2.97
CA VAL A 80 -14.20 -15.91 -2.69
C VAL A 80 -14.83 -15.89 -1.30
N SER A 81 -14.18 -15.19 -0.36
CA SER A 81 -14.73 -15.01 0.99
C SER A 81 -15.97 -14.12 0.99
N LYS A 82 -16.84 -14.28 2.00
CA LYS A 82 -17.99 -13.37 2.25
C LYS A 82 -17.56 -11.90 2.40
N ARG A 83 -16.33 -11.66 2.86
CA ARG A 83 -15.75 -10.32 2.96
C ARG A 83 -15.39 -9.76 1.57
N ALA A 84 -14.78 -10.59 0.71
CA ALA A 84 -14.41 -10.19 -0.65
C ALA A 84 -15.65 -9.87 -1.49
N SER A 85 -16.68 -10.72 -1.44
CA SER A 85 -17.93 -10.54 -2.21
C SER A 85 -18.73 -9.28 -1.82
N ARG A 86 -18.42 -8.64 -0.68
CA ARG A 86 -19.13 -7.45 -0.17
C ARG A 86 -18.37 -6.14 -0.36
N ARG A 87 -17.17 -6.15 -0.96
CA ARG A 87 -16.39 -4.91 -1.13
C ARG A 87 -17.12 -3.94 -2.07
N PRO A 88 -17.26 -2.64 -1.71
CA PRO A 88 -18.14 -1.70 -2.42
C PRO A 88 -17.55 -1.15 -3.72
N ALA A 89 -16.24 -0.86 -3.76
CA ALA A 89 -15.52 -0.40 -4.95
C ALA A 89 -15.26 -1.55 -5.94
N SER A 90 -14.74 -1.23 -7.13
CA SER A 90 -14.65 -2.09 -8.33
C SER A 90 -14.99 -3.57 -8.12
N LYS A 91 -16.22 -3.93 -8.48
CA LYS A 91 -16.81 -5.24 -8.22
C LYS A 91 -16.66 -6.15 -9.43
N LEU A 92 -16.30 -7.40 -9.16
CA LEU A 92 -16.31 -8.50 -10.13
C LEU A 92 -17.66 -9.24 -10.19
N GLY A 93 -18.60 -8.92 -9.29
CA GLY A 93 -19.89 -9.61 -9.22
C GLY A 93 -19.85 -11.02 -8.62
N LEU A 94 -18.69 -11.45 -8.11
CA LEU A 94 -18.52 -12.79 -7.55
C LEU A 94 -19.30 -12.98 -6.24
N LYS A 95 -19.97 -14.14 -6.12
CA LYS A 95 -20.65 -14.56 -4.89
C LYS A 95 -19.67 -15.24 -3.93
N ALA A 96 -20.01 -15.23 -2.64
CA ALA A 96 -19.23 -15.98 -1.65
C ALA A 96 -19.21 -17.47 -2.00
N LYS A 97 -18.06 -18.12 -1.76
CA LYS A 97 -17.76 -19.52 -2.12
C LYS A 97 -17.56 -19.80 -3.61
N GLU A 98 -17.72 -18.81 -4.50
CA GLU A 98 -17.26 -18.98 -5.88
C GLU A 98 -15.73 -19.09 -5.93
N LYS A 99 -15.24 -19.63 -7.04
CA LYS A 99 -13.81 -19.77 -7.30
C LYS A 99 -13.38 -18.79 -8.38
N ILE A 100 -12.23 -18.17 -8.18
CA ILE A 100 -11.57 -17.32 -9.18
C ILE A 100 -10.11 -17.77 -9.29
N SER A 101 -9.60 -17.92 -10.52
CA SER A 101 -8.21 -18.30 -10.73
C SER A 101 -7.26 -17.17 -10.30
N VAL A 102 -6.06 -17.52 -9.88
CA VAL A 102 -5.00 -16.55 -9.56
C VAL A 102 -4.76 -15.61 -10.75
N ARG A 103 -4.72 -16.16 -11.97
CA ARG A 103 -4.65 -15.37 -13.22
C ARG A 103 -5.75 -14.31 -13.32
N ASN A 104 -7.01 -14.69 -13.06
CA ASN A 104 -8.13 -13.74 -13.14
C ASN A 104 -8.10 -12.72 -11.99
N CYS A 105 -7.59 -13.08 -10.81
CA CYS A 105 -7.35 -12.12 -9.73
C CYS A 105 -6.32 -11.05 -10.14
N ILE A 106 -5.23 -11.45 -10.81
CA ILE A 106 -4.21 -10.51 -11.31
C ILE A 106 -4.84 -9.55 -12.33
N LEU A 107 -5.54 -10.09 -13.34
CA LEU A 107 -6.19 -9.26 -14.37
C LEU A 107 -7.21 -8.31 -13.76
N ALA A 108 -7.98 -8.76 -12.77
CA ALA A 108 -8.93 -7.91 -12.06
C ALA A 108 -8.24 -6.74 -11.36
N LEU A 109 -7.11 -6.96 -10.69
CA LEU A 109 -6.39 -5.88 -9.98
C LEU A 109 -5.71 -4.88 -10.92
N VAL A 110 -5.30 -5.32 -12.11
CA VAL A 110 -4.61 -4.48 -13.10
C VAL A 110 -5.58 -3.67 -13.94
N VAL A 111 -6.69 -4.28 -14.39
CA VAL A 111 -7.59 -3.68 -15.38
C VAL A 111 -8.81 -3.02 -14.74
N LYS A 112 -9.25 -3.50 -13.57
CA LYS A 112 -10.59 -3.20 -13.04
C LYS A 112 -10.58 -2.52 -11.68
#